data_AF-A0A8T7C452-F1
#
_entry.id   AF-A0A8T7C452-F1
#
_cell.length_a   1.000
_cell.length_b   1.000
_cell.length_c   1.000
_cell.angle_alpha   90.00
_cell.angle_beta   90.00
_cell.angle_gamma   90.00
#
_symmetry.space_group_name_H-M   'P 1'
#
loop_
_entity.id
_entity.type
_entity.pdbx_description
1 polymer ?
#
loop_
_entity_poly.entity_id
_entity_poly.type
_entity_poly.pdbx_seq_one_letter_code
_entity_poly.pdbx_strand_id
1 'polypeptide(L)'
;MLRLALIAIHLIEVLLYSWIYSVAGGGWWVWLSTVLFMGLTARAILIALTLIIARVPLTPPGTTLAAFAAEYYSAVRLYSWDALLGAPRLVAPTQTAPNPFPPILFIHGFMCNAGFWRGFLRFFADHWNNYVATIDLVPLHTSIDDYAGHIDQRIDELLAVSGASSCLIVAHSMGGLVTRSYLHKLHAHHKVAGVVTLGTPHSGTVLADYSLAINSRQMRRLSAWLTALDESESAATQPPFAALIGTHDNIVAPQECASYRLADNTYMFGITHLAMALNRQVMEWTLHSLLRIASQATRTSSGTG
;
A
#
# COMPACT_ATOMS: atom_id res chain seq x y z
N MET A 1 -12.12 -11.06 6.72
CA MET A 1 -11.47 -12.30 6.22
C MET A 1 -9.96 -12.32 6.50
N LEU A 2 -9.18 -11.31 6.09
CA LEU A 2 -7.72 -11.30 6.35
C LEU A 2 -7.34 -11.47 7.83
N ARG A 3 -8.03 -10.80 8.77
CA ARG A 3 -7.75 -10.93 10.22
C ARG A 3 -7.84 -12.38 10.70
N LEU A 4 -8.88 -13.10 10.29
CA LEU A 4 -9.06 -14.51 10.63
C LEU A 4 -7.99 -15.38 9.99
N ALA A 5 -7.58 -15.08 8.75
CA ALA A 5 -6.48 -15.78 8.09
C ALA A 5 -5.14 -15.56 8.82
N LEU A 6 -4.83 -14.33 9.24
CA LEU A 6 -3.61 -14.03 10.00
C LEU A 6 -3.61 -14.74 11.37
N ILE A 7 -4.74 -14.71 12.08
CA ILE A 7 -4.88 -15.45 13.34
C ILE A 7 -4.66 -16.95 13.11
N ALA A 8 -5.27 -17.54 12.08
CA ALA A 8 -5.09 -18.95 11.75
C ALA A 8 -3.63 -19.28 11.40
N ILE A 9 -2.96 -18.43 10.62
CA ILE A 9 -1.53 -18.59 10.28
C ILE A 9 -0.68 -18.58 11.55
N HIS A 10 -0.88 -17.60 12.44
CA HIS A 10 -0.13 -17.54 13.70
C HIS A 10 -0.41 -18.74 14.61
N LEU A 11 -1.66 -19.23 14.67
CA LEU A 11 -1.99 -20.43 15.42
C LEU A 11 -1.27 -21.66 14.83
N ILE A 12 -1.25 -21.81 13.51
CA ILE A 12 -0.52 -22.89 12.83
C ILE A 12 0.99 -22.79 13.11
N GLU A 13 1.58 -21.60 13.04
CA GLU A 13 3.00 -21.38 13.40
C GLU A 13 3.28 -21.81 14.85
N VAL A 14 2.45 -21.37 15.80
CA VAL A 14 2.60 -21.73 17.22
C VAL A 14 2.50 -23.24 17.38
N LEU A 15 1.53 -23.90 16.77
CA LEU A 15 1.36 -25.36 16.83
C LEU A 15 2.57 -26.10 16.23
N LEU A 16 3.07 -25.65 15.08
CA LEU A 16 4.24 -26.22 14.42
C LEU A 16 5.49 -26.10 15.30
N TYR A 17 5.79 -24.91 15.82
CA TYR A 17 6.96 -24.70 16.67
C TYR A 17 6.83 -25.42 18.01
N SER A 18 5.61 -25.56 18.54
CA SER A 18 5.32 -26.36 19.72
C SER A 18 5.60 -27.85 19.49
N TRP A 19 5.24 -28.36 18.31
CA TRP A 19 5.53 -29.74 17.93
C TRP A 19 7.03 -29.98 17.74
N ILE A 20 7.76 -29.05 17.13
CA ILE A 20 9.23 -29.14 17.03
C ILE A 20 9.86 -29.16 18.43
N TYR A 21 9.37 -28.31 19.34
CA TYR A 21 9.86 -28.25 20.71
C TYR A 21 9.54 -29.51 21.54
N SER A 22 8.36 -30.13 21.34
CA SER A 22 7.97 -31.31 22.12
C SER A 22 8.89 -32.51 21.89
N VAL A 23 9.61 -32.53 20.77
CA VAL A 23 10.67 -33.50 20.47
C VAL A 23 11.98 -33.21 21.23
N ALA A 24 12.24 -31.94 21.59
CA ALA A 24 13.46 -31.52 22.30
C ALA A 24 13.35 -31.58 23.83
N GLY A 25 12.13 -31.40 24.37
CA GLY A 25 11.84 -31.44 25.81
C GLY A 25 12.22 -30.18 26.60
N GLY A 26 11.58 -29.96 27.76
CA GLY A 26 11.88 -28.87 28.71
C GLY A 26 10.64 -28.18 29.29
N GLY A 27 10.85 -27.14 30.11
CA GLY A 27 9.77 -26.38 30.78
C GLY A 27 9.01 -25.38 29.88
N TRP A 28 7.87 -24.87 30.36
CA TRP A 28 6.97 -23.99 29.60
C TRP A 28 7.61 -22.65 29.17
N TRP A 29 8.58 -22.12 29.94
CA TRP A 29 9.29 -20.90 29.57
C TRP A 29 10.28 -21.10 28.43
N VAL A 30 10.89 -22.29 28.33
CA VAL A 30 11.78 -22.66 27.22
C VAL A 30 10.97 -22.88 25.96
N TRP A 31 9.79 -23.53 26.07
CA TRP A 31 8.83 -23.63 24.98
C TRP A 31 8.44 -22.26 24.43
N LEU A 32 7.96 -21.35 25.30
CA LEU A 32 7.50 -20.03 24.88
C LEU A 32 8.63 -19.23 24.21
N SER A 33 9.83 -19.27 24.78
CA SER A 33 11.01 -18.61 24.21
C SER A 33 11.38 -19.17 22.84
N THR A 34 11.26 -20.49 22.65
CA THR A 34 11.54 -21.17 21.38
C THR A 34 10.54 -20.77 20.31
N VAL A 35 9.24 -20.82 20.61
CA VAL A 35 8.17 -20.44 19.67
C VAL A 35 8.34 -18.99 19.22
N LEU A 36 8.60 -18.08 20.15
CA LEU A 36 8.84 -16.66 19.83
C LEU A 36 10.11 -16.48 19.00
N PHE A 37 11.22 -17.11 19.38
CA PHE A 37 12.48 -17.02 18.66
C PHE A 37 12.36 -17.56 17.22
N MET A 38 11.72 -18.71 17.03
CA MET A 38 11.49 -19.29 15.70
C MET A 38 10.62 -18.39 14.84
N GLY A 39 9.51 -17.86 15.37
CA GLY A 39 8.64 -16.95 14.63
C GLY A 39 9.34 -15.66 14.20
N LEU A 40 10.12 -15.05 15.09
CA LEU A 40 10.91 -13.85 14.79
C LEU A 40 11.99 -14.14 13.75
N THR A 41 12.71 -15.25 13.90
CA THR A 41 13.79 -15.66 12.99
C THR A 41 13.26 -15.99 11.59
N ALA A 42 12.12 -16.70 11.48
CA ALA A 42 11.51 -17.02 10.20
C ALA A 42 11.15 -15.77 9.39
N ARG A 43 10.63 -14.73 10.06
CA ARG A 43 10.31 -13.42 9.45
C ARG A 43 11.59 -12.70 8.99
N ALA A 44 12.64 -12.75 9.81
CA ALA A 44 13.93 -12.15 9.47
C ALA A 44 14.54 -12.81 8.23
N ILE A 45 14.49 -14.14 8.15
CA ILE A 45 14.94 -14.91 6.98
C ILE A 45 14.12 -14.53 5.74
N LEU A 46 12.79 -14.49 5.84
CA LEU A 46 11.93 -14.13 4.71
C LEU A 46 12.27 -12.74 4.17
N ILE A 47 12.44 -11.74 5.05
CA ILE A 47 12.80 -10.38 4.63
C ILE A 47 14.20 -10.36 3.98
N ALA A 48 15.18 -11.04 4.57
CA ALA A 48 16.51 -11.15 3.98
C ALA A 48 16.46 -11.77 2.57
N LEU A 49 15.68 -12.85 2.39
CA LEU A 49 15.47 -13.47 1.08
C LEU A 49 14.83 -12.49 0.08
N THR A 50 13.81 -11.73 0.49
CA THR A 50 13.19 -10.75 -0.40
C THR A 50 14.15 -9.63 -0.81
N LEU A 51 14.99 -9.15 0.11
CA LEU A 51 16.03 -8.15 -0.21
C LEU A 51 17.04 -8.69 -1.23
N ILE A 52 17.45 -9.95 -1.09
CA ILE A 52 18.37 -10.63 -2.02
C ILE A 52 17.72 -10.80 -3.40
N ILE A 53 16.47 -11.32 -3.45
CA ILE A 53 15.73 -11.51 -4.70
C ILE A 53 15.49 -10.17 -5.41
N ALA A 54 15.15 -9.13 -4.64
CA ALA A 54 14.95 -7.78 -5.14
C ALA A 54 16.23 -7.09 -5.59
N ARG A 55 17.40 -7.69 -5.34
CA ARG A 55 18.72 -7.14 -5.63
C ARG A 55 18.86 -5.70 -5.13
N VAL A 56 18.36 -5.44 -3.92
CA VAL A 56 18.44 -4.11 -3.30
C VAL A 56 19.89 -3.63 -3.33
N PRO A 57 20.16 -2.37 -3.75
CA PRO A 57 21.51 -1.88 -3.93
C PRO A 57 22.38 -2.09 -2.69
N LEU A 58 23.62 -2.56 -2.90
CA LEU A 58 24.61 -2.64 -1.84
C LEU A 58 25.01 -1.22 -1.43
N THR A 59 24.49 -0.78 -0.29
CA THR A 59 24.79 0.51 0.33
C THR A 59 25.77 0.32 1.49
N PRO A 60 26.32 1.39 2.10
CA PRO A 60 27.11 1.24 3.31
C PRO A 60 26.40 0.35 4.34
N PRO A 61 27.11 -0.52 5.08
CA PRO A 61 26.49 -1.55 5.93
C PRO A 61 25.42 -1.02 6.89
N GLY A 62 25.61 0.20 7.42
CA GLY A 62 24.62 0.84 8.29
C GLY A 62 23.28 1.12 7.60
N THR A 63 23.28 1.50 6.33
CA THR A 63 22.05 1.76 5.55
C THR A 63 21.31 0.48 5.24
N THR A 64 22.01 -0.55 4.79
CA THR A 64 21.39 -1.86 4.51
C THR A 64 20.79 -2.46 5.79
N LEU A 65 21.51 -2.36 6.93
CA LEU A 65 21.00 -2.81 8.22
C LEU A 65 19.79 -2.00 8.68
N ALA A 66 19.79 -0.68 8.50
CA ALA A 66 18.66 0.18 8.83
C ALA A 66 17.42 -0.14 7.97
N ALA A 67 17.60 -0.36 6.66
CA ALA A 67 16.54 -0.78 5.76
C ALA A 67 15.95 -2.13 6.18
N PHE A 68 16.79 -3.12 6.46
CA PHE A 68 16.36 -4.42 6.98
C PHE A 68 15.57 -4.28 8.29
N ALA A 69 16.10 -3.52 9.26
CA ALA A 69 15.46 -3.33 10.55
C ALA A 69 14.11 -2.60 10.41
N ALA A 70 14.02 -1.60 9.53
CA ALA A 70 12.79 -0.87 9.26
C ALA A 70 11.73 -1.75 8.60
N GLU A 71 12.11 -2.59 7.63
CA GLU A 71 11.20 -3.54 6.98
C GLU A 71 10.72 -4.59 7.99
N TYR A 72 11.63 -5.13 8.80
CA TYR A 72 11.32 -6.11 9.84
C TYR A 72 10.35 -5.56 10.89
N TYR A 73 10.65 -4.37 11.42
CA TYR A 73 9.75 -3.69 12.34
C TYR A 73 8.38 -3.45 11.72
N SER A 74 8.35 -2.97 10.47
CA SER A 74 7.11 -2.70 9.74
C SER A 74 6.29 -3.96 9.51
N ALA A 75 6.92 -5.07 9.10
CA ALA A 75 6.24 -6.35 8.92
C ALA A 75 5.59 -6.84 10.22
N VAL A 76 6.33 -6.84 11.33
CA VAL A 76 5.80 -7.24 12.64
C VAL A 76 4.68 -6.29 13.08
N ARG A 77 4.90 -4.98 12.97
CA ARG A 77 3.92 -3.97 13.40
C ARG A 77 2.62 -4.04 12.60
N LEU A 78 2.72 -4.10 11.28
CA LEU A 78 1.58 -4.07 10.38
C LEU A 78 0.79 -5.37 10.46
N TYR A 79 1.42 -6.54 10.38
CA TYR A 79 0.71 -7.82 10.34
C TYR A 79 0.27 -8.32 11.73
N SER A 80 1.08 -8.12 12.77
CA SER A 80 0.75 -8.63 14.10
C SER A 80 -0.09 -7.66 14.93
N TRP A 81 -0.25 -6.40 14.52
CA TRP A 81 -0.99 -5.40 15.30
C TRP A 81 -1.99 -4.62 14.46
N ASP A 82 -1.50 -3.83 13.52
CA ASP A 82 -2.36 -2.87 12.83
C ASP A 82 -3.40 -3.57 11.93
N ALA A 83 -3.06 -4.71 11.31
CA ALA A 83 -4.00 -5.52 10.56
C ALA A 83 -5.10 -6.15 11.45
N LEU A 84 -4.78 -6.52 12.69
CA LEU A 84 -5.75 -7.10 13.64
C LEU A 84 -6.70 -6.06 14.21
N LEU A 85 -6.20 -4.86 14.55
CA LEU A 85 -7.02 -3.75 14.99
C LEU A 85 -7.86 -3.18 13.83
N GLY A 86 -7.27 -3.14 12.64
CA GLY A 86 -7.74 -2.39 11.48
C GLY A 86 -7.77 -0.89 11.71
N ALA A 87 -8.47 -0.19 10.82
CA ALA A 87 -8.59 1.26 10.85
C ALA A 87 -10.05 1.71 10.70
N PRO A 88 -10.37 2.93 11.14
CA PRO A 88 -11.63 3.56 10.80
C PRO A 88 -11.84 3.57 9.29
N ARG A 89 -13.07 3.23 8.89
CA ARG A 89 -13.49 3.24 7.48
C ARG A 89 -13.64 4.66 6.95
N LEU A 90 -14.08 5.59 7.78
CA LEU A 90 -14.26 7.00 7.46
C LEU A 90 -13.85 7.81 8.68
N VAL A 91 -13.08 8.88 8.47
CA VAL A 91 -12.70 9.87 9.47
C VAL A 91 -13.18 11.22 8.94
N ALA A 92 -13.99 11.90 9.74
CA ALA A 92 -14.49 13.24 9.43
C ALA A 92 -13.53 14.31 9.97
N PRO A 93 -13.54 15.54 9.43
CA PRO A 93 -12.73 16.63 9.95
C PRO A 93 -13.12 16.98 11.39
N THR A 94 -12.13 17.36 12.19
CA THR A 94 -12.32 17.78 13.60
C THR A 94 -13.00 19.14 13.71
N GLN A 95 -12.86 20.00 12.68
CA GLN A 95 -13.48 21.32 12.61
C GLN A 95 -14.46 21.40 11.43
N THR A 96 -15.58 22.07 11.63
CA THR A 96 -16.65 22.26 10.64
C THR A 96 -16.34 23.35 9.60
N ALA A 97 -15.17 23.98 9.67
CA ALA A 97 -14.76 24.97 8.68
C ALA A 97 -14.68 24.32 7.28
N PRO A 98 -15.17 24.99 6.22
CA PRO A 98 -15.04 24.48 4.87
C PRO A 98 -13.57 24.19 4.55
N ASN A 99 -13.26 22.93 4.24
CA ASN A 99 -11.94 22.57 3.77
C ASN A 99 -11.90 22.67 2.24
N PRO A 100 -10.97 23.45 1.66
CA PRO A 100 -10.90 23.64 0.20
C PRO A 100 -10.38 22.41 -0.56
N PHE A 101 -9.82 21.40 0.12
CA PHE A 101 -9.21 20.24 -0.53
C PHE A 101 -10.20 19.08 -0.68
N PRO A 102 -10.10 18.22 -1.70
CA PRO A 102 -10.96 17.03 -1.83
C PRO A 102 -10.79 16.02 -0.68
N PRO A 103 -11.78 15.14 -0.40
CA PRO A 103 -11.59 14.02 0.51
C PRO A 103 -10.56 13.02 -0.04
N ILE A 104 -9.94 12.21 0.83
CA ILE A 104 -8.92 11.22 0.43
C ILE A 104 -9.46 9.79 0.61
N LEU A 105 -9.30 8.95 -0.41
CA LEU A 105 -9.44 7.50 -0.29
C LEU A 105 -8.06 6.82 -0.24
N PHE A 106 -7.84 6.02 0.80
CA PHE A 106 -6.65 5.20 0.99
C PHE A 106 -6.87 3.73 0.58
N ILE A 107 -6.02 3.21 -0.32
CA ILE A 107 -6.15 1.87 -0.91
C ILE A 107 -4.89 1.05 -0.67
N HIS A 108 -4.98 0.02 0.18
CA HIS A 108 -3.83 -0.80 0.57
C HIS A 108 -3.39 -1.80 -0.51
N GLY A 109 -2.23 -2.43 -0.29
CA GLY A 109 -1.65 -3.44 -1.18
C GLY A 109 -2.16 -4.87 -1.00
N PHE A 110 -1.52 -5.80 -1.71
CA PHE A 110 -1.78 -7.24 -1.61
C PHE A 110 -1.58 -7.75 -0.17
N MET A 111 -2.45 -8.66 0.29
CA MET A 111 -2.40 -9.26 1.63
C MET A 111 -2.45 -8.27 2.82
N CYS A 112 -2.91 -7.04 2.59
CA CYS A 112 -3.14 -6.02 3.62
C CYS A 112 -4.64 -5.80 3.89
N ASN A 113 -4.94 -4.93 4.86
CA ASN A 113 -6.26 -4.35 5.08
C ASN A 113 -6.11 -2.87 5.47
N ALA A 114 -7.22 -2.18 5.76
CA ALA A 114 -7.26 -0.78 6.16
C ALA A 114 -6.34 -0.43 7.35
N GLY A 115 -6.01 -1.42 8.19
CA GLY A 115 -5.03 -1.29 9.27
C GLY A 115 -3.66 -0.76 8.82
N PHE A 116 -3.27 -1.06 7.57
CA PHE A 116 -2.05 -0.52 6.95
C PHE A 116 -1.97 1.02 7.05
N TRP A 117 -3.12 1.69 6.92
CA TRP A 117 -3.20 3.15 6.89
C TRP A 117 -3.26 3.81 8.26
N ARG A 118 -3.23 3.07 9.38
CA ARG A 118 -3.37 3.66 10.72
C ARG A 118 -2.36 4.77 11.02
N GLY A 119 -1.12 4.63 10.56
CA GLY A 119 -0.09 5.67 10.68
C GLY A 119 -0.45 6.94 9.91
N PHE A 120 -0.81 6.77 8.63
CA PHE A 120 -1.31 7.83 7.76
C PHE A 120 -2.54 8.51 8.33
N LEU A 121 -3.56 7.78 8.79
CA LEU A 121 -4.77 8.39 9.35
C LEU A 121 -4.47 9.28 10.55
N ARG A 122 -3.54 8.88 11.43
CA ARG A 122 -3.10 9.73 12.55
C ARG A 122 -2.38 10.98 12.07
N PHE A 123 -1.44 10.83 11.13
CA PHE A 123 -0.72 11.97 10.56
C PHE A 123 -1.68 12.94 9.85
N PHE A 124 -2.59 12.43 9.02
CA PHE A 124 -3.51 13.25 8.21
C PHE A 124 -4.61 13.91 9.04
N ALA A 125 -4.98 13.37 10.21
CA ALA A 125 -5.94 14.00 11.12
C ALA A 125 -5.51 15.44 11.51
N ASP A 126 -4.20 15.66 11.66
CA ASP A 126 -3.66 16.97 12.06
C ASP A 126 -3.34 17.89 10.85
N HIS A 127 -3.27 17.34 9.63
CA HIS A 127 -2.70 18.06 8.47
C HIS A 127 -3.63 18.23 7.27
N TRP A 128 -4.63 17.36 7.09
CA TRP A 128 -5.55 17.43 5.94
C TRP A 128 -6.86 18.14 6.27
N ASN A 129 -7.33 18.01 7.52
CA ASN A 129 -8.59 18.58 8.03
C ASN A 129 -9.82 18.39 7.10
N ASN A 130 -9.91 17.26 6.39
CA ASN A 130 -11.09 16.87 5.60
C ASN A 130 -11.36 15.37 5.74
N TYR A 131 -12.44 14.88 5.11
CA TYR A 131 -12.82 13.48 5.10
C TYR A 131 -11.73 12.58 4.52
N VAL A 132 -11.47 11.50 5.25
CA VAL A 132 -10.54 10.46 4.85
C VAL A 132 -11.23 9.10 4.97
N ALA A 133 -11.17 8.29 3.93
CA ALA A 133 -11.69 6.92 3.93
C ALA A 133 -10.60 5.90 3.60
N THR A 134 -10.85 4.65 4.00
CA THR A 134 -10.03 3.47 3.66
C THR A 134 -10.90 2.41 3.00
N ILE A 135 -10.30 1.48 2.23
CA ILE A 135 -11.03 0.32 1.70
C ILE A 135 -10.27 -0.98 1.94
N ASP A 136 -11.00 -2.07 2.19
CA ASP A 136 -10.45 -3.42 2.23
C ASP A 136 -10.65 -4.11 0.86
N LEU A 137 -9.56 -4.59 0.26
CA LEU A 137 -9.60 -5.31 -1.02
C LEU A 137 -9.90 -6.80 -0.78
N VAL A 138 -11.18 -7.16 -0.90
CA VAL A 138 -11.68 -8.54 -0.74
C VAL A 138 -12.52 -8.96 -1.95
N PRO A 139 -12.44 -10.25 -2.39
CA PRO A 139 -11.59 -11.35 -1.90
C PRO A 139 -10.08 -11.15 -2.13
N LEU A 140 -9.20 -11.81 -1.35
CA LEU A 140 -7.75 -11.54 -1.36
C LEU A 140 -6.99 -11.97 -2.63
N HIS A 141 -7.48 -12.97 -3.36
CA HIS A 141 -6.78 -13.60 -4.49
C HIS A 141 -7.57 -13.50 -5.81
N THR A 142 -8.46 -12.52 -5.93
CA THR A 142 -9.28 -12.28 -7.13
C THR A 142 -8.53 -11.47 -8.18
N SER A 143 -9.12 -11.23 -9.34
CA SER A 143 -8.55 -10.34 -10.36
C SER A 143 -8.51 -8.90 -9.85
N ILE A 144 -7.46 -8.14 -10.17
CA ILE A 144 -7.36 -6.71 -9.85
C ILE A 144 -8.58 -5.93 -10.37
N ASP A 145 -9.07 -6.34 -11.53
CA ASP A 145 -10.25 -5.76 -12.19
C ASP A 145 -11.54 -5.91 -11.38
N ASP A 146 -11.67 -6.96 -10.57
CA ASP A 146 -12.89 -7.24 -9.82
C ASP A 146 -13.08 -6.24 -8.67
N TYR A 147 -12.04 -5.50 -8.30
CA TYR A 147 -12.14 -4.46 -7.27
C TYR A 147 -12.74 -3.15 -7.78
N ALA A 148 -12.84 -2.93 -9.10
CA ALA A 148 -13.25 -1.65 -9.67
C ALA A 148 -14.63 -1.18 -9.14
N GLY A 149 -15.61 -2.08 -9.06
CA GLY A 149 -16.94 -1.76 -8.53
C GLY A 149 -16.93 -1.44 -7.02
N HIS A 150 -16.08 -2.12 -6.23
CA HIS A 150 -15.95 -1.82 -4.80
C HIS A 150 -15.29 -0.44 -4.58
N ILE A 151 -14.33 -0.07 -5.43
CA ILE A 151 -13.70 1.26 -5.40
C ILE A 151 -14.72 2.33 -5.77
N ASP A 152 -15.51 2.13 -6.83
CA ASP A 152 -16.52 3.09 -7.26
C ASP A 152 -17.55 3.36 -6.16
N GLN A 153 -18.12 2.30 -5.59
CA GLN A 153 -19.07 2.39 -4.47
C GLN A 153 -18.45 3.16 -3.29
N ARG A 154 -17.18 2.90 -2.98
CA ARG A 154 -16.50 3.52 -1.85
C ARG A 154 -16.25 5.01 -2.08
N ILE A 155 -15.93 5.38 -3.32
CA ILE A 155 -15.80 6.78 -3.73
C ILE A 155 -17.17 7.45 -3.65
N ASP A 156 -18.23 6.83 -4.14
CA ASP A 156 -19.59 7.40 -4.07
C ASP A 156 -20.04 7.66 -2.63
N GLU A 157 -19.79 6.72 -1.71
CA GLU A 157 -20.02 6.92 -0.28
C GLU A 157 -19.23 8.12 0.26
N LEU A 158 -17.96 8.24 -0.10
CA LEU A 158 -17.07 9.32 0.35
C LEU A 158 -17.50 10.68 -0.20
N LEU A 159 -17.89 10.76 -1.47
CA LEU A 159 -18.37 11.98 -2.10
C LEU A 159 -19.74 12.40 -1.54
N ALA A 160 -20.64 11.45 -1.31
CA ALA A 160 -21.94 11.72 -0.71
C ALA A 160 -21.83 12.33 0.70
N VAL A 161 -20.94 11.82 1.56
CA VAL A 161 -20.76 12.36 2.92
C VAL A 161 -19.96 13.65 2.98
N SER A 162 -19.03 13.85 2.03
CA SER A 162 -18.18 15.04 1.99
C SER A 162 -18.80 16.21 1.23
N GLY A 163 -19.74 15.94 0.32
CA GLY A 163 -20.29 16.93 -0.61
C GLY A 163 -19.33 17.33 -1.74
N ALA A 164 -18.17 16.67 -1.85
CA ALA A 164 -17.21 16.96 -2.91
C ALA A 164 -17.62 16.30 -4.25
N SER A 165 -17.20 16.89 -5.37
CA SER A 165 -17.44 16.34 -6.71
C SER A 165 -16.44 15.27 -7.14
N SER A 166 -15.27 15.22 -6.47
CA SER A 166 -14.19 14.27 -6.74
C SER A 166 -13.36 14.04 -5.48
N CYS A 167 -12.57 12.97 -5.44
CA CYS A 167 -11.67 12.64 -4.34
C CYS A 167 -10.21 12.54 -4.81
N LEU A 168 -9.27 12.61 -3.87
CA LEU A 168 -7.89 12.19 -4.08
C LEU A 168 -7.73 10.74 -3.66
N ILE A 169 -6.78 10.03 -4.28
CA ILE A 169 -6.45 8.64 -3.92
C ILE A 169 -5.00 8.57 -3.45
N VAL A 170 -4.78 7.88 -2.33
CA VAL A 170 -3.44 7.43 -1.91
C VAL A 170 -3.43 5.90 -1.93
N ALA A 171 -2.53 5.32 -2.71
CA ALA A 171 -2.50 3.88 -2.91
C ALA A 171 -1.12 3.30 -2.65
N HIS A 172 -1.08 2.12 -2.03
CA HIS A 172 0.17 1.38 -1.77
C HIS A 172 0.20 0.09 -2.57
N SER A 173 1.36 -0.23 -3.15
CA SER A 173 1.60 -1.52 -3.81
C SER A 173 0.51 -1.85 -4.83
N MET A 174 -0.09 -3.05 -4.77
CA MET A 174 -1.22 -3.46 -5.63
C MET A 174 -2.37 -2.43 -5.69
N GLY A 175 -2.59 -1.64 -4.62
CA GLY A 175 -3.62 -0.61 -4.59
C GLY A 175 -3.49 0.40 -5.72
N GLY A 176 -2.29 0.75 -6.16
CA GLY A 176 -2.11 1.69 -7.28
C GLY A 176 -2.52 1.08 -8.62
N LEU A 177 -2.32 -0.23 -8.81
CA LEU A 177 -2.82 -0.95 -9.99
C LEU A 177 -4.34 -1.11 -9.95
N VAL A 178 -4.92 -1.33 -8.76
CA VAL A 178 -6.38 -1.31 -8.57
C VAL A 178 -6.96 0.04 -8.97
N THR A 179 -6.33 1.14 -8.56
CA THR A 179 -6.74 2.50 -8.97
C THR A 179 -6.70 2.69 -10.47
N ARG A 180 -5.59 2.28 -11.12
CA ARG A 180 -5.45 2.38 -12.58
C ARG A 180 -6.51 1.56 -13.32
N SER A 181 -6.73 0.31 -12.91
CA SER A 181 -7.79 -0.54 -13.48
C SER A 181 -9.17 0.07 -13.28
N TYR A 182 -9.48 0.60 -12.09
CA TYR A 182 -10.75 1.29 -11.82
C TYR A 182 -10.98 2.48 -12.77
N LEU A 183 -9.99 3.36 -12.91
CA LEU A 183 -10.06 4.53 -13.79
C LEU A 183 -10.34 4.13 -15.24
N HIS A 184 -9.64 3.10 -15.72
CA HIS A 184 -9.81 2.58 -17.07
C HIS A 184 -11.19 1.92 -17.26
N LYS A 185 -11.52 0.91 -16.45
CA LYS A 185 -12.70 0.05 -16.65
C LYS A 185 -14.03 0.76 -16.50
N LEU A 186 -14.10 1.71 -15.58
CA LEU A 186 -15.34 2.45 -15.29
C LEU A 186 -15.33 3.86 -15.89
N HIS A 187 -14.29 4.22 -16.64
CA HIS A 187 -14.09 5.57 -17.19
C HIS A 187 -14.24 6.67 -16.11
N ALA A 188 -13.84 6.38 -14.88
CA ALA A 188 -14.18 7.16 -13.69
C ALA A 188 -13.20 8.31 -13.39
N HIS A 189 -12.45 8.76 -14.39
CA HIS A 189 -11.46 9.85 -14.30
C HIS A 189 -12.05 11.13 -13.68
N HIS A 190 -13.32 11.44 -13.97
CA HIS A 190 -14.02 12.62 -13.44
C HIS A 190 -14.26 12.58 -11.92
N LYS A 191 -14.27 11.40 -11.29
CA LYS A 191 -14.43 11.25 -9.83
C LYS A 191 -13.11 11.36 -9.07
N VAL A 192 -11.97 11.41 -9.76
CA VAL A 192 -10.64 11.35 -9.13
C VAL A 192 -9.83 12.59 -9.51
N ALA A 193 -9.62 13.48 -8.55
CA ALA A 193 -8.85 14.72 -8.73
C ALA A 193 -7.34 14.47 -8.85
N GLY A 194 -6.85 13.32 -8.42
CA GLY A 194 -5.43 13.02 -8.36
C GLY A 194 -5.10 11.72 -7.62
N VAL A 195 -3.94 11.16 -7.93
CA VAL A 195 -3.48 9.90 -7.34
C VAL A 195 -2.04 10.00 -6.86
N VAL A 196 -1.79 9.56 -5.63
CA VAL A 196 -0.45 9.34 -5.09
C VAL A 196 -0.23 7.85 -4.88
N THR A 197 0.85 7.32 -5.43
CA THR A 197 1.20 5.89 -5.31
C THR A 197 2.49 5.72 -4.52
N LEU A 198 2.52 4.70 -3.65
CA LEU A 198 3.67 4.33 -2.81
C LEU A 198 4.10 2.91 -3.17
N GLY A 199 5.26 2.76 -3.81
CA GLY A 199 5.82 1.45 -4.17
C GLY A 199 4.85 0.58 -4.98
N THR A 200 4.06 1.16 -5.89
CA THR A 200 3.12 0.41 -6.72
C THR A 200 3.87 -0.29 -7.85
N PRO A 201 3.70 -1.60 -8.10
CA PRO A 201 4.38 -2.29 -9.20
C PRO A 201 3.76 -1.93 -10.56
N HIS A 202 3.93 -0.69 -11.01
CA HIS A 202 3.35 -0.17 -12.25
C HIS A 202 3.72 -0.99 -13.49
N SER A 203 4.96 -1.50 -13.53
CA SER A 203 5.44 -2.42 -14.59
C SER A 203 5.62 -3.85 -14.09
N GLY A 204 5.00 -4.20 -12.96
CA GLY A 204 5.06 -5.51 -12.32
C GLY A 204 6.21 -5.67 -11.31
N THR A 205 6.40 -6.89 -10.82
CA THR A 205 7.50 -7.24 -9.91
C THR A 205 7.99 -8.68 -10.10
N VAL A 206 9.27 -8.94 -9.83
CA VAL A 206 9.86 -10.30 -9.85
C VAL A 206 9.18 -11.25 -8.86
N LEU A 207 8.75 -10.75 -7.70
CA LEU A 207 8.18 -11.63 -6.67
C LEU A 207 6.83 -12.23 -7.09
N ALA A 208 6.15 -11.60 -8.04
CA ALA A 208 4.89 -12.09 -8.59
C ALA A 208 5.03 -13.42 -9.34
N ASP A 209 6.24 -13.78 -9.78
CA ASP A 209 6.52 -15.06 -10.44
C ASP A 209 6.39 -16.25 -9.48
N TYR A 210 6.57 -16.03 -8.18
CA TYR A 210 6.51 -17.08 -7.14
C TYR A 210 5.11 -17.30 -6.54
N SER A 211 4.11 -16.53 -6.97
CA SER A 211 2.74 -16.63 -6.48
C SER A 211 1.79 -17.21 -7.53
N LEU A 212 0.86 -18.05 -7.08
CA LEU A 212 -0.20 -18.63 -7.89
C LEU A 212 -1.51 -17.83 -7.84
N ALA A 213 -1.60 -16.75 -7.05
CA ALA A 213 -2.82 -15.93 -6.96
C ALA A 213 -3.11 -15.20 -8.29
N ILE A 214 -4.39 -14.94 -8.59
CA ILE A 214 -4.82 -14.33 -9.86
C ILE A 214 -4.22 -12.93 -10.03
N ASN A 215 -4.41 -12.05 -9.03
CA ASN A 215 -3.79 -10.73 -8.98
C ASN A 215 -2.26 -10.78 -9.07
N SER A 216 -1.60 -11.77 -8.49
CA SER A 216 -0.15 -11.92 -8.62
C SER A 216 0.25 -12.20 -10.07
N ARG A 217 -0.49 -13.04 -10.81
CA ARG A 217 -0.22 -13.25 -12.24
C ARG A 217 -0.36 -11.97 -13.06
N GLN A 218 -1.31 -11.10 -12.71
CA GLN A 218 -1.45 -9.78 -13.31
C GLN A 218 -0.27 -8.87 -12.98
N MET A 219 0.28 -8.95 -11.76
CA MET A 219 1.45 -8.18 -11.32
C MET A 219 2.82 -8.73 -11.79
N ARG A 220 2.85 -9.79 -12.59
CA ARG A 220 4.11 -10.26 -13.22
C ARG A 220 4.57 -9.24 -14.23
N ARG A 221 5.89 -9.03 -14.30
CA ARG A 221 6.46 -8.16 -15.34
C ARG A 221 6.09 -8.68 -16.71
N LEU A 222 5.78 -7.77 -17.63
CA LEU A 222 5.37 -8.09 -19.00
C LEU A 222 4.14 -9.01 -19.07
N SER A 223 3.29 -9.02 -18.04
CA SER A 223 2.02 -9.74 -18.12
C SER A 223 1.13 -9.08 -19.19
N ALA A 224 0.36 -9.89 -19.91
CA ALA A 224 -0.58 -9.38 -20.90
C ALA A 224 -1.57 -8.37 -20.30
N TRP A 225 -1.92 -8.53 -19.00
CA TRP A 225 -2.80 -7.61 -18.30
C TRP A 225 -2.15 -6.23 -18.08
N LEU A 226 -0.89 -6.18 -17.63
CA LEU A 226 -0.17 -4.92 -17.45
C LEU A 226 0.09 -4.22 -18.78
N THR A 227 0.48 -4.96 -19.82
CA THR A 227 0.68 -4.41 -21.16
C THR A 227 -0.61 -3.78 -21.69
N ALA A 228 -1.74 -4.49 -21.60
CA ALA A 228 -3.03 -3.95 -22.03
C ALA A 228 -3.44 -2.71 -21.22
N LEU A 229 -3.20 -2.71 -19.91
CA LEU A 229 -3.47 -1.55 -19.05
C LEU A 229 -2.60 -0.35 -19.47
N ASP A 230 -1.28 -0.53 -19.63
CA ASP A 230 -0.36 0.52 -20.06
C ASP A 230 -0.74 1.11 -21.42
N GLU A 231 -1.13 0.27 -22.39
CA GLU A 231 -1.55 0.67 -23.74
C GLU A 231 -2.85 1.47 -23.75
N SER A 232 -3.74 1.21 -22.78
CA SER A 232 -5.04 1.87 -22.69
C SER A 232 -5.00 3.29 -22.09
N GLU A 233 -3.88 3.67 -21.47
CA GLU A 233 -3.77 4.90 -20.70
C GLU A 233 -3.15 6.03 -21.53
N SER A 234 -3.58 7.27 -21.30
CA SER A 234 -3.00 8.44 -21.94
C SER A 234 -2.92 9.62 -20.99
N ALA A 235 -1.95 10.51 -21.20
CA ALA A 235 -1.84 11.75 -20.42
C ALA A 235 -3.06 12.67 -20.59
N ALA A 236 -3.81 12.53 -21.68
CA ALA A 236 -4.99 13.35 -21.96
C ALA A 236 -6.19 12.99 -21.08
N THR A 237 -6.26 11.74 -20.58
CA THR A 237 -7.40 11.24 -19.81
C THR A 237 -7.06 10.99 -18.34
N GLN A 238 -5.79 10.68 -18.03
CA GLN A 238 -5.38 10.36 -16.67
C GLN A 238 -5.39 11.60 -15.77
N PRO A 239 -5.89 11.51 -14.52
CA PRO A 239 -5.70 12.57 -13.55
C PRO A 239 -4.21 12.74 -13.23
N PRO A 240 -3.79 13.83 -12.57
CA PRO A 240 -2.42 13.98 -12.12
C PRO A 240 -1.98 12.82 -11.19
N PHE A 241 -0.84 12.20 -11.50
CA PHE A 241 -0.21 11.19 -10.65
C PHE A 241 1.09 11.69 -10.03
N ALA A 242 1.35 11.29 -8.79
CA ALA A 242 2.68 11.28 -8.20
C ALA A 242 3.00 9.85 -7.75
N ALA A 243 4.24 9.41 -7.95
CA ALA A 243 4.69 8.07 -7.59
C ALA A 243 5.96 8.14 -6.76
N LEU A 244 5.96 7.46 -5.61
CA LEU A 244 7.14 7.30 -4.76
C LEU A 244 7.75 5.92 -4.98
N ILE A 245 9.03 5.93 -5.34
CA ILE A 245 9.86 4.76 -5.57
C ILE A 245 10.84 4.64 -4.41
N GLY A 246 10.74 3.57 -3.63
CA GLY A 246 11.72 3.26 -2.59
C GLY A 246 12.95 2.59 -3.20
N THR A 247 14.14 3.16 -3.00
CA THR A 247 15.36 2.56 -3.60
C THR A 247 15.75 1.23 -2.95
N HIS A 248 15.17 0.89 -1.79
CA HIS A 248 15.38 -0.38 -1.10
C HIS A 248 14.10 -1.21 -1.05
N ASP A 249 13.14 -0.95 -1.94
CA ASP A 249 11.93 -1.75 -2.03
C ASP A 249 12.29 -3.21 -2.34
N ASN A 250 11.98 -4.09 -1.38
CA ASN A 250 12.28 -5.51 -1.39
C ASN A 250 11.15 -6.35 -2.00
N ILE A 251 10.02 -5.72 -2.36
CA ILE A 251 8.84 -6.40 -2.89
C ILE A 251 8.59 -6.03 -4.34
N VAL A 252 8.72 -4.75 -4.71
CA VAL A 252 8.66 -4.27 -6.09
C VAL A 252 10.07 -4.17 -6.63
N ALA A 253 10.44 -5.16 -7.45
CA ALA A 253 11.80 -5.27 -7.97
C ALA A 253 11.85 -5.73 -9.45
N PRO A 254 12.76 -5.16 -10.28
CA PRO A 254 13.61 -3.99 -10.02
C PRO A 254 12.82 -2.76 -9.53
N GLN A 255 13.41 -1.93 -8.69
CA GLN A 255 12.72 -0.84 -7.99
C GLN A 255 12.12 0.17 -8.97
N GLU A 256 12.72 0.32 -10.15
CA GLU A 256 12.24 1.17 -11.24
C GLU A 256 10.87 0.71 -11.78
N CYS A 257 10.47 -0.54 -11.55
CA CYS A 257 9.12 -1.01 -11.88
C CYS A 257 8.03 -0.30 -11.07
N ALA A 258 8.41 0.43 -10.01
CA ALA A 258 7.52 1.32 -9.30
C ALA A 258 7.34 2.69 -9.95
N SER A 259 8.09 3.00 -11.02
CA SER A 259 7.89 4.23 -11.78
C SER A 259 6.65 4.11 -12.66
N TYR A 260 5.86 5.18 -12.72
CA TYR A 260 4.73 5.28 -13.63
C TYR A 260 4.99 6.35 -14.69
N ARG A 261 4.86 5.99 -15.97
CA ARG A 261 5.20 6.89 -17.10
C ARG A 261 4.39 8.18 -17.15
N LEU A 262 3.21 8.22 -16.51
CA LEU A 262 2.33 9.39 -16.43
C LEU A 262 2.37 10.09 -15.07
N ALA A 263 3.29 9.71 -14.18
CA ALA A 263 3.46 10.32 -12.87
C ALA A 263 4.65 11.28 -12.80
N ASP A 264 4.56 12.19 -11.85
CA ASP A 264 5.73 12.81 -11.22
C ASP A 264 6.41 11.78 -10.30
N ASN A 265 7.52 11.19 -10.76
CA ASN A 265 8.20 10.09 -10.09
C ASN A 265 9.28 10.63 -9.14
N THR A 266 9.19 10.29 -7.84
CA THR A 266 10.18 10.64 -6.81
C THR A 266 10.85 9.39 -6.25
N TYR A 267 12.18 9.35 -6.27
CA TYR A 267 12.97 8.30 -5.62
C TYR A 267 13.30 8.70 -4.19
N MET A 268 13.02 7.82 -3.23
CA MET A 268 13.36 8.01 -1.82
C MET A 268 14.34 6.94 -1.35
N PHE A 269 15.52 7.40 -0.90
CA PHE A 269 16.62 6.54 -0.53
C PHE A 269 16.38 5.80 0.80
N GLY A 270 16.75 4.53 0.87
CA GLY A 270 16.72 3.74 2.11
C GLY A 270 15.33 3.26 2.56
N ILE A 271 14.30 3.44 1.72
CA ILE A 271 12.93 3.06 2.03
C ILE A 271 12.61 1.69 1.43
N THR A 272 12.19 0.76 2.29
CA THR A 272 11.71 -0.58 1.95
C THR A 272 10.18 -0.60 1.82
N HIS A 273 9.62 -1.69 1.28
CA HIS A 273 8.23 -1.73 0.81
C HIS A 273 7.19 -1.46 1.90
N LEU A 274 7.32 -2.13 3.05
CA LEU A 274 6.39 -1.98 4.17
C LEU A 274 6.74 -0.77 5.03
N ALA A 275 8.02 -0.39 5.08
CA ALA A 275 8.45 0.81 5.81
C ALA A 275 7.79 2.09 5.28
N MET A 276 7.37 2.14 4.01
CA MET A 276 6.59 3.25 3.47
C MET A 276 5.34 3.58 4.29
N ALA A 277 4.71 2.58 4.92
CA ALA A 277 3.50 2.75 5.72
C ALA A 277 3.71 3.55 7.01
N LEU A 278 4.93 3.49 7.56
CA LEU A 278 5.26 4.01 8.89
C LEU A 278 6.30 5.14 8.84
N ASN A 279 6.90 5.39 7.69
CA ASN A 279 7.96 6.38 7.54
C ASN A 279 7.40 7.81 7.47
N ARG A 280 7.89 8.69 8.36
CA ARG A 280 7.49 10.11 8.45
C ARG A 280 7.74 10.88 7.15
N GLN A 281 8.91 10.71 6.52
CA GLN A 281 9.26 11.42 5.29
C GLN A 281 8.32 11.01 4.14
N VAL A 282 7.91 9.74 4.09
CA VAL A 282 6.92 9.26 3.10
C VAL A 282 5.55 9.91 3.34
N MET A 283 5.10 10.03 4.59
CA MET A 283 3.84 10.71 4.92
C MET A 283 3.88 12.20 4.56
N GLU A 284 4.98 12.89 4.88
CA GLU A 284 5.19 14.30 4.56
C GLU A 284 5.24 14.52 3.04
N TRP A 285 5.99 13.69 2.31
CA TRP A 285 6.02 13.73 0.84
C TRP A 285 4.64 13.48 0.23
N THR A 286 3.87 12.54 0.80
CA THR A 286 2.51 12.23 0.35
C THR A 286 1.61 13.47 0.51
N LEU A 287 1.64 14.10 1.69
CA LEU A 287 0.89 15.32 1.96
C LEU A 287 1.26 16.45 0.99
N HIS A 288 2.56 16.71 0.80
CA HIS A 288 3.01 17.74 -0.14
C HIS A 288 2.58 17.46 -1.58
N SER A 289 2.62 16.20 -2.01
CA SER A 289 2.16 15.81 -3.35
C SER A 289 0.66 15.99 -3.51
N LEU A 290 -0.15 15.61 -2.51
CA LEU A 290 -1.59 15.84 -2.50
C LEU A 290 -1.94 17.34 -2.54
N LEU A 291 -1.28 18.16 -1.73
CA LEU A 291 -1.49 19.62 -1.72
C LEU A 291 -1.14 20.24 -3.08
N ARG A 292 -0.03 19.79 -3.70
CA ARG A 292 0.37 20.22 -5.04
C ARG A 292 -0.71 19.88 -6.07
N ILE A 293 -1.18 18.62 -6.09
CA ILE A 293 -2.20 18.16 -7.04
C ILE A 293 -3.53 18.89 -6.81
N ALA A 294 -3.99 18.99 -5.56
CA ALA A 294 -5.23 19.68 -5.22
C ALA A 294 -5.20 21.16 -5.66
N SER A 295 -4.07 21.85 -5.46
CA SER A 295 -3.90 23.25 -5.88
C SER A 295 -3.92 23.45 -7.39
N GLN A 296 -3.58 22.43 -8.18
CA GLN A 296 -3.64 22.49 -9.64
C GLN A 296 -5.09 22.35 -10.12
N ALA A 297 -5.85 21.43 -9.50
CA ALA A 297 -7.26 21.22 -9.82
C ALA A 297 -8.13 22.46 -9.55
N THR A 298 -7.88 23.21 -8.46
CA THR A 298 -8.62 24.44 -8.16
C THR A 298 -8.35 25.57 -9.16
N ARG A 299 -7.13 25.66 -9.71
CA ARG A 299 -6.75 26.70 -10.67
C ARG A 299 -7.35 26.47 -12.06
N THR A 300 -7.53 25.22 -12.48
CA THR A 300 -8.17 24.90 -13.75
C THR A 300 -9.67 25.21 -13.74
N SER A 301 -10.34 25.12 -12.59
CA SER A 301 -11.77 25.46 -12.47
C SER A 301 -12.08 26.97 -12.45
N SER A 302 -11.11 27.82 -12.06
CA SER A 302 -11.33 29.28 -11.96
C SER A 302 -10.95 30.07 -13.23
N GLY A 303 -10.29 29.43 -14.21
CA GLY A 303 -9.83 30.07 -15.45
C GLY A 303 -10.78 29.96 -16.65
N THR A 304 -11.94 29.30 -16.50
CA THR A 304 -12.94 29.09 -17.55
C THR A 304 -14.25 29.84 -17.30
N GLY A 305 -14.22 30.87 -16.45
CA GLY A 305 -15.36 31.75 -16.14
C GLY A 305 -15.35 33.04 -16.94
#